data_AF-A0A945WNY5-F1
#
_entry.id   AF-A0A945WNY5-F1
#
_cell.length_a   1.000
_cell.length_b   1.000
_cell.length_c   1.000
_cell.angle_alpha   90.00
_cell.angle_beta   90.00
_cell.angle_gamma   90.00
#
_symmetry.space_group_name_H-M   'P 1'
#
loop_
_entity.id
_entity.type
_entity.pdbx_description
1 polymer ?
#
loop_
_entity_poly.entity_id
_entity_poly.type
_entity_poly.pdbx_seq_one_letter_code
_entity_poly.pdbx_strand_id
1 'polypeptide(L)'
;MGPYKPQFSLGLDSATSSGKDYYRSLPFKRSWIAILISGAFLAMFSTPLFTVGGSLLDAGDGGLFSLVSLLFTGFWLLGWSTGVAVLLILFLILVFGRETLRVNQGDLILRVGLFGIGFGARYRKELVRDFRSQQPDESAGTGWRGPHLVFNYGREEIGFGSAIDEERAQFLITELRELFPSESSPPAKLDFSAMQEKIRMPGPPMVGIETGNAIGITSLSSLALLVANLIPILGVLLYDWDIGEVMLLFWAESAVIGFYNLLKLGKVSGWAVLFYGPFFVGHYGGFMAGHLLFIYAFFGSSIAGEGDISTAEVFADFLRLAPALLAFFISHGISYYVNFLGRREYIGKDTGKQMGEPYRRIIIMHVTIIFGGFLTMMFGSAVPALTLLILLKTIADLRGHLSQHAG
;
A
#
# COMPACT_ATOMS: atom_id res chain seq x y z
N MET A 1 18.68 13.87 17.03
CA MET A 1 19.28 12.52 17.03
C MET A 1 20.10 12.15 15.79
N GLY A 2 19.89 12.70 14.58
CA GLY A 2 20.93 12.74 13.52
C GLY A 2 21.72 11.42 13.27
N PRO A 3 23.05 11.44 13.10
CA PRO A 3 23.90 10.24 12.92
C PRO A 3 24.01 9.34 14.19
N TYR A 4 23.30 9.71 15.25
CA TYR A 4 23.27 9.05 16.55
C TYR A 4 21.95 8.31 16.81
N LYS A 5 20.99 8.30 15.86
CA LYS A 5 19.79 7.45 15.95
C LYS A 5 20.19 5.96 15.97
N PRO A 6 19.43 5.10 16.66
CA PRO A 6 19.60 3.66 16.56
C PRO A 6 19.54 3.24 15.08
N GLN A 7 20.50 2.42 14.65
CA GLN A 7 20.54 1.92 13.28
C GLN A 7 19.95 0.52 13.23
N PHE A 8 18.81 0.39 12.55
CA PHE A 8 18.13 -0.90 12.40
C PHE A 8 18.74 -1.70 11.25
N SER A 9 18.99 -2.99 11.47
CA SER A 9 19.55 -3.86 10.45
C SER A 9 19.16 -5.32 10.68
N LEU A 10 19.09 -6.06 9.57
CA LEU A 10 19.13 -7.52 9.58
C LEU A 10 20.59 -7.97 9.59
N GLY A 11 20.92 -9.04 10.33
CA GLY A 11 22.24 -9.64 10.19
C GLY A 11 22.38 -10.99 10.87
N LEU A 12 23.54 -11.61 10.65
CA LEU A 12 23.89 -12.88 11.25
C LEU A 12 24.22 -12.70 12.74
N ASP A 13 23.53 -13.49 13.56
CA ASP A 13 23.74 -13.67 14.99
C ASP A 13 24.37 -15.03 15.24
N SER A 14 25.65 -15.11 14.91
CA SER A 14 26.52 -16.23 15.29
C SER A 14 27.57 -15.75 16.27
N ALA A 15 27.95 -16.62 17.21
CA ALA A 15 29.02 -16.37 18.17
C ALA A 15 30.42 -16.29 17.51
N THR A 16 30.53 -16.54 16.20
CA THR A 16 31.78 -16.84 15.48
C THR A 16 32.45 -15.63 14.82
N SER A 17 32.49 -14.48 15.48
CA SER A 17 33.31 -13.37 14.99
C SER A 17 34.22 -12.85 16.07
N SER A 18 35.52 -13.17 15.92
CA SER A 18 36.67 -12.64 16.65
C SER A 18 36.56 -12.70 18.18
N GLY A 19 37.46 -13.41 18.86
CA GLY A 19 37.49 -13.55 20.32
C GLY A 19 37.66 -12.25 21.15
N LYS A 20 37.37 -11.08 20.57
CA LYS A 20 37.35 -9.75 21.21
C LYS A 20 35.94 -9.16 21.36
N ASP A 21 34.91 -9.72 20.73
CA ASP A 21 33.54 -9.22 20.85
C ASP A 21 32.78 -9.96 21.95
N TYR A 22 32.12 -9.24 22.85
CA TYR A 22 31.29 -9.84 23.89
C TYR A 22 29.94 -10.24 23.30
N TYR A 23 29.52 -11.49 23.54
CA TYR A 23 28.28 -12.07 23.03
C TYR A 23 27.54 -12.82 24.13
N ARG A 24 26.23 -12.56 24.23
CA ARG A 24 25.30 -13.29 25.09
C ARG A 24 23.98 -13.55 24.38
N SER A 25 23.47 -14.77 24.55
CA SER A 25 22.07 -15.08 24.28
C SER A 25 21.28 -14.81 25.56
N LEU A 26 20.32 -13.91 25.47
CA LEU A 26 19.44 -13.56 26.58
C LEU A 26 18.22 -14.52 26.60
N PRO A 27 17.64 -14.77 27.79
CA PRO A 27 16.38 -15.50 27.87
C PRO A 27 15.28 -14.77 27.10
N PHE A 28 14.45 -15.57 26.43
CA PHE A 28 13.28 -15.10 25.68
C PHE A 28 12.02 -15.67 26.33
N LYS A 29 11.17 -14.82 26.91
CA LYS A 29 9.95 -15.24 27.61
C LYS A 29 8.96 -15.81 26.60
N ARG A 30 8.55 -17.06 26.83
CA ARG A 30 7.62 -17.81 25.98
C ARG A 30 6.28 -17.92 26.65
N SER A 31 5.29 -17.21 26.12
CA SER A 31 3.90 -17.38 26.53
C SER A 31 3.30 -18.56 25.78
N TRP A 32 3.02 -19.66 26.47
CA TRP A 32 2.38 -20.84 25.86
C TRP A 32 1.00 -20.50 25.29
N ILE A 33 0.27 -19.59 25.93
CA ILE A 33 -1.02 -19.07 25.44
C ILE A 33 -0.81 -18.33 24.11
N ALA A 34 0.17 -17.43 24.03
CA ALA A 34 0.45 -16.70 22.80
C ALA A 34 0.91 -17.65 21.66
N ILE A 35 1.70 -18.67 21.98
CA ILE A 35 2.11 -19.71 21.03
C ILE A 35 0.89 -20.49 20.52
N LEU A 36 -0.01 -20.92 21.39
CA LEU A 36 -1.21 -21.64 20.98
C LEU A 36 -2.14 -20.77 20.14
N ILE A 37 -2.39 -19.53 20.55
CA ILE A 37 -3.24 -18.59 19.79
C ILE A 37 -2.61 -18.32 18.42
N SER A 38 -1.33 -17.97 18.36
CA SER A 38 -0.65 -17.70 17.09
C SER A 38 -0.57 -18.94 16.19
N GLY A 39 -0.38 -20.13 16.77
CA GLY A 39 -0.40 -21.40 16.04
C GLY A 39 -1.79 -21.73 15.47
N ALA A 40 -2.85 -21.52 16.25
CA ALA A 40 -4.23 -21.69 15.80
C ALA A 40 -4.59 -20.70 14.68
N PHE A 41 -4.18 -19.44 14.82
CA PHE A 41 -4.34 -18.42 13.77
C PHE A 41 -3.54 -18.81 12.52
N LEU A 42 -2.28 -19.23 12.66
CA LEU A 42 -1.48 -19.68 11.53
C LEU A 42 -2.14 -20.83 10.79
N ALA A 43 -2.64 -21.85 11.49
CA ALA A 43 -3.36 -22.97 10.87
C ALA A 43 -4.66 -22.50 10.17
N MET A 44 -5.49 -21.74 10.87
CA MET A 44 -6.75 -21.21 10.35
C MET A 44 -6.56 -20.37 9.09
N PHE A 45 -5.61 -19.44 9.12
CA PHE A 45 -5.33 -18.54 7.99
C PHE A 45 -4.52 -19.22 6.88
N SER A 46 -3.84 -20.34 7.16
CA SER A 46 -3.19 -21.14 6.11
C SER A 46 -4.19 -21.97 5.32
N THR A 47 -5.33 -22.38 5.90
CA THR A 47 -6.32 -23.21 5.19
C THR A 47 -6.78 -22.59 3.87
N PRO A 48 -7.25 -21.32 3.81
CA PRO A 48 -7.60 -20.67 2.54
C PRO A 48 -6.47 -20.67 1.51
N LEU A 49 -5.21 -20.57 1.94
CA LEU A 49 -4.05 -20.55 1.04
C LEU A 49 -3.97 -21.82 0.20
N PHE A 50 -4.23 -22.98 0.83
CA PHE A 50 -4.17 -24.27 0.16
C PHE A 50 -5.48 -24.66 -0.52
N THR A 51 -6.63 -24.39 0.11
CA THR A 51 -7.94 -24.75 -0.46
C THR A 51 -8.29 -23.92 -1.69
N VAL A 52 -8.05 -22.61 -1.65
CA VAL A 52 -8.30 -21.70 -2.77
C VAL A 52 -7.15 -21.78 -3.79
N GLY A 53 -5.91 -21.96 -3.33
CA GLY A 53 -4.77 -22.16 -4.21
C GLY A 53 -4.92 -23.40 -5.11
N GLY A 54 -5.45 -24.49 -4.56
CA GLY A 54 -5.75 -25.70 -5.33
C GLY A 54 -6.76 -25.46 -6.45
N SER A 55 -7.83 -24.69 -6.19
CA SER A 55 -8.85 -24.39 -7.22
C SER A 55 -8.36 -23.53 -8.38
N LEU A 56 -7.25 -22.79 -8.22
CA LEU A 56 -6.69 -21.98 -9.31
C LEU A 56 -5.97 -22.81 -10.36
N LEU A 57 -5.55 -24.05 -10.04
CA LEU A 57 -4.83 -24.92 -10.97
C LEU A 57 -5.76 -25.53 -12.04
N ASP A 58 -7.07 -25.53 -11.80
CA ASP A 58 -8.07 -26.14 -12.68
C ASP A 58 -8.86 -25.12 -13.54
N ALA A 59 -8.57 -23.82 -13.44
CA ALA A 59 -9.37 -22.72 -14.02
C ALA A 59 -9.13 -22.44 -15.53
N GLY A 60 -8.97 -23.48 -16.35
CA GLY A 60 -8.44 -23.36 -17.72
C GLY A 60 -9.44 -23.50 -18.88
N ASP A 61 -10.67 -23.00 -18.76
CA ASP A 61 -11.71 -23.14 -19.81
C ASP A 61 -11.77 -21.98 -20.85
N GLY A 62 -10.98 -20.92 -20.66
CA GLY A 62 -10.88 -19.79 -21.61
C GLY A 62 -12.03 -18.76 -21.54
N GLY A 63 -12.99 -18.95 -20.63
CA GLY A 63 -14.10 -18.03 -20.41
C GLY A 63 -13.70 -16.77 -19.66
N LEU A 64 -14.45 -15.67 -19.86
CA LEU A 64 -14.21 -14.39 -19.19
C LEU A 64 -14.31 -14.54 -17.66
N PHE A 65 -15.34 -15.23 -17.18
CA PHE A 65 -15.57 -15.41 -15.73
C PHE A 65 -14.41 -16.16 -15.08
N SER A 66 -13.93 -17.21 -15.73
CA SER A 66 -12.80 -18.03 -15.28
C SER A 66 -11.50 -17.22 -15.21
N LEU A 67 -11.18 -16.45 -16.27
CA LEU A 67 -10.02 -15.56 -16.28
C LEU A 67 -10.10 -14.50 -15.18
N VAL A 68 -11.25 -13.84 -15.03
CA VAL A 68 -11.45 -12.81 -13.98
C VAL A 68 -11.30 -13.43 -12.59
N SER A 69 -11.92 -14.59 -12.36
CA SER A 69 -11.82 -15.33 -11.09
C SER A 69 -10.38 -15.72 -10.78
N LEU A 70 -9.64 -16.23 -11.78
CA LEU A 70 -8.24 -16.63 -11.65
C LEU A 70 -7.36 -15.43 -11.25
N LEU A 71 -7.46 -14.32 -11.98
CA LEU A 71 -6.65 -13.12 -11.73
C LEU A 71 -6.99 -12.46 -10.39
N PHE A 72 -8.29 -12.31 -10.11
CA PHE A 72 -8.77 -11.72 -8.86
C PHE A 72 -8.33 -12.55 -7.67
N THR A 73 -8.65 -13.83 -7.68
CA THR A 73 -8.34 -14.75 -6.59
C THR A 73 -6.83 -14.91 -6.42
N GLY A 74 -6.08 -15.05 -7.53
CA GLY A 74 -4.62 -15.14 -7.50
C GLY A 74 -3.95 -13.91 -6.87
N PHE A 75 -4.38 -12.70 -7.24
CA PHE A 75 -3.87 -11.48 -6.64
C PHE A 75 -4.12 -11.42 -5.12
N TRP A 76 -5.35 -11.70 -4.70
CA TRP A 76 -5.69 -11.67 -3.27
C TRP A 76 -5.01 -12.79 -2.48
N LEU A 77 -4.79 -13.95 -3.10
CA LEU A 77 -4.05 -15.06 -2.51
C LEU A 77 -2.58 -14.71 -2.29
N LEU A 78 -1.95 -13.93 -3.18
CA LEU A 78 -0.60 -13.39 -2.99
C LEU A 78 -0.55 -12.38 -1.81
N GLY A 79 -1.55 -11.51 -1.69
CA GLY A 79 -1.67 -10.63 -0.52
C GLY A 79 -1.84 -11.42 0.77
N TRP A 80 -2.72 -12.44 0.75
CA TRP A 80 -2.99 -13.33 1.87
C TRP A 80 -1.75 -14.12 2.30
N SER A 81 -0.98 -14.65 1.35
CA SER A 81 0.26 -15.40 1.63
C SER A 81 1.29 -14.56 2.37
N THR A 82 1.36 -13.24 2.09
CA THR A 82 2.20 -12.30 2.84
C THR A 82 1.78 -12.22 4.31
N GLY A 83 0.48 -12.14 4.59
CA GLY A 83 -0.05 -12.15 5.95
C GLY A 83 0.24 -13.46 6.68
N VAL A 84 0.04 -14.60 6.00
CA VAL A 84 0.38 -15.94 6.54
C VAL A 84 1.89 -16.05 6.82
N ALA A 85 2.75 -15.53 5.94
CA ALA A 85 4.20 -15.53 6.16
C ALA A 85 4.60 -14.69 7.38
N VAL A 86 3.97 -13.52 7.59
CA VAL A 86 4.19 -12.70 8.80
C VAL A 86 3.74 -13.46 10.05
N LEU A 87 2.56 -14.08 10.03
CA LEU A 87 2.07 -14.91 11.14
C LEU A 87 3.01 -16.09 11.42
N LEU A 88 3.56 -16.72 10.38
CA LEU A 88 4.54 -17.80 10.51
C LEU A 88 5.83 -17.29 11.17
N ILE A 89 6.36 -16.15 10.72
CA ILE A 89 7.56 -15.54 11.33
C ILE A 89 7.29 -15.21 12.80
N LEU A 90 6.15 -14.61 13.13
CA LEU A 90 5.77 -14.30 14.51
C LEU A 90 5.63 -15.57 15.36
N PHE A 91 4.95 -16.59 14.85
CA PHE A 91 4.83 -17.89 15.52
C PHE A 91 6.21 -18.50 15.78
N LEU A 92 7.09 -18.52 14.76
CA LEU A 92 8.45 -19.02 14.91
C LEU A 92 9.24 -18.20 15.93
N ILE A 93 9.13 -16.86 15.96
CA ILE A 93 9.76 -16.01 16.99
C ILE A 93 9.24 -16.36 18.39
N LEU A 94 7.94 -16.59 18.56
CA LEU A 94 7.40 -16.99 19.87
C LEU A 94 7.89 -18.38 20.31
N VAL A 95 8.07 -19.31 19.36
CA VAL A 95 8.45 -20.70 19.66
C VAL A 95 9.97 -20.92 19.72
N PHE A 96 10.76 -20.22 18.91
CA PHE A 96 12.20 -20.45 18.73
C PHE A 96 13.03 -19.17 18.87
N GLY A 97 12.38 -18.02 19.00
CA GLY A 97 13.03 -16.73 19.07
C GLY A 97 14.07 -16.69 20.19
N ARG A 98 15.13 -15.94 19.89
CA ARG A 98 16.18 -15.60 20.82
C ARG A 98 16.44 -14.12 20.71
N GLU A 99 16.75 -13.52 21.84
CA GLU A 99 17.30 -12.18 21.89
C GLU A 99 18.80 -12.29 22.16
N THR A 100 19.60 -11.58 21.38
CA THR A 100 21.06 -11.59 21.48
C THR A 100 21.54 -10.19 21.82
N LEU A 101 22.54 -10.15 22.69
CA LEU A 101 23.28 -8.95 23.04
C LEU A 101 24.71 -9.14 22.58
N ARG A 102 25.17 -8.21 21.76
CA ARG A 102 26.52 -8.18 21.25
C ARG A 102 27.15 -6.83 21.47
N VAL A 103 28.39 -6.83 21.94
CA VAL A 103 29.13 -5.62 22.26
C VAL A 103 30.47 -5.68 21.55
N ASN A 104 30.64 -4.80 20.55
CA ASN A 104 31.87 -4.66 19.76
C ASN A 104 32.65 -3.42 20.23
N GLN A 105 33.76 -3.04 19.59
CA GLN A 105 34.59 -1.91 20.05
C GLN A 105 33.86 -0.56 20.16
N GLY A 106 32.88 -0.27 19.28
CA GLY A 106 32.16 1.01 19.27
C GLY A 106 30.65 0.94 19.51
N ASP A 107 30.07 -0.26 19.43
CA ASP A 107 28.62 -0.44 19.36
C ASP A 107 28.11 -1.52 20.34
N LEU A 108 26.91 -1.28 20.88
CA LEU A 108 26.02 -2.27 21.47
C LEU A 108 24.97 -2.65 20.43
N ILE A 109 24.80 -3.93 20.15
CA ILE A 109 23.86 -4.46 19.15
C ILE A 109 22.89 -5.38 19.88
N LEU A 110 21.61 -5.06 19.77
CA LEU A 110 20.51 -5.90 20.24
C LEU A 110 19.76 -6.44 19.04
N ARG A 111 19.50 -7.75 19.02
CA ARG A 111 18.74 -8.40 17.96
C ARG A 111 17.77 -9.42 18.51
N VAL A 112 16.60 -9.49 17.89
CA VAL A 112 15.62 -10.54 18.07
C VAL A 112 15.57 -11.34 16.78
N GLY A 113 15.73 -12.65 16.87
CA GLY A 113 15.99 -13.46 15.70
C GLY A 113 15.65 -14.94 15.82
N LEU A 114 15.77 -15.60 14.68
CA LEU A 114 15.53 -17.03 14.48
C LEU A 114 16.73 -17.65 13.78
N PHE A 115 17.16 -18.83 14.27
CA PHE A 115 18.17 -19.66 13.60
C PHE A 115 19.44 -18.92 13.17
N GLY A 116 19.93 -18.00 14.01
CA GLY A 116 21.16 -17.24 13.75
C GLY A 116 21.00 -16.05 12.81
N ILE A 117 19.77 -15.65 12.47
CA ILE A 117 19.46 -14.39 11.76
C ILE A 117 18.58 -13.55 12.66
N GLY A 118 18.98 -12.30 12.92
CA GLY A 118 18.26 -11.39 13.79
C GLY A 118 18.00 -10.04 13.13
N PHE A 119 16.85 -9.46 13.46
CA PHE A 119 16.56 -8.05 13.21
C PHE A 119 16.69 -7.29 14.52
N GLY A 120 17.31 -6.12 14.46
CA GLY A 120 17.41 -5.28 15.64
C GLY A 120 18.19 -4.01 15.41
N ALA A 121 18.67 -3.41 16.49
CA ALA A 121 19.22 -2.07 16.49
C ALA A 121 20.65 -2.06 17.02
N ARG A 122 21.43 -1.16 16.43
CA ARG A 122 22.78 -0.81 16.85
C ARG A 122 22.77 0.54 17.57
N TYR A 123 23.40 0.57 18.73
CA TYR A 123 23.51 1.71 19.64
C TYR A 123 24.98 2.04 19.84
N ARG A 124 25.36 3.32 19.72
CA ARG A 124 26.75 3.73 19.97
C ARG A 124 27.06 3.65 21.45
N LYS A 125 28.17 3.00 21.81
CA LYS A 125 28.58 2.82 23.21
C LYS A 125 28.68 4.12 23.99
N GLU A 126 29.16 5.18 23.33
CA GLU A 126 29.36 6.50 23.92
C GLU A 126 28.06 7.14 24.45
N LEU A 127 26.89 6.67 24.01
CA LEU A 127 25.57 7.20 24.39
C LEU A 127 24.77 6.29 25.31
N VAL A 128 25.21 5.05 25.52
CA VAL A 128 24.55 4.09 26.40
C VAL A 128 24.86 4.44 27.84
N ARG A 129 23.84 4.61 28.67
CA ARG A 129 23.95 5.01 30.08
C ARG A 129 23.00 4.20 30.95
N ASP A 130 23.32 4.10 32.23
CA ASP A 130 22.38 3.68 33.27
C ASP A 130 21.71 2.31 33.03
N PHE A 131 22.50 1.23 33.06
CA PHE A 131 21.92 -0.12 33.06
C PHE A 131 21.27 -0.43 34.40
N ARG A 132 20.02 -0.90 34.35
CA ARG A 132 19.22 -1.26 35.52
C ARG A 132 18.23 -2.39 35.19
N SER A 133 17.79 -3.10 36.23
CA SER A 133 16.65 -4.02 36.14
C SER A 133 15.35 -3.22 36.19
N GLN A 134 14.33 -3.66 35.46
CA GLN A 134 13.00 -3.08 35.47
C GLN A 134 11.96 -4.19 35.56
N GLN A 135 10.99 -3.99 36.45
CA GLN A 135 9.80 -4.82 36.52
C GLN A 135 8.82 -4.45 35.40
N PRO A 136 8.06 -5.41 34.87
CA PRO A 136 7.17 -5.15 33.75
C PRO A 136 6.07 -4.17 34.14
N ASP A 137 5.86 -3.15 33.30
CA ASP A 137 4.61 -2.41 33.29
C ASP A 137 3.61 -3.18 32.41
N GLU A 138 2.58 -3.77 33.04
CA GLU A 138 1.56 -4.55 32.33
C GLU A 138 0.71 -3.72 31.37
N SER A 139 0.64 -2.40 31.58
CA SER A 139 -0.10 -1.47 30.71
C SER A 139 0.71 -1.06 29.47
N ALA A 140 2.02 -1.25 29.49
CA ALA A 140 2.91 -0.91 28.39
C ALA A 140 2.95 -2.03 27.33
N GLY A 141 3.09 -1.66 26.05
CA GLY A 141 3.23 -2.63 24.94
C GLY A 141 4.46 -3.55 25.05
N THR A 142 5.39 -3.26 25.97
CA THR A 142 6.57 -4.08 26.29
C THR A 142 6.37 -5.02 27.47
N GLY A 143 5.24 -4.97 28.18
CA GLY A 143 4.96 -5.75 29.39
C GLY A 143 5.03 -7.27 29.21
N TRP A 144 4.88 -7.75 27.98
CA TRP A 144 5.05 -9.17 27.65
C TRP A 144 6.43 -9.72 28.06
N ARG A 145 7.48 -8.88 28.14
CA ARG A 145 8.86 -9.26 28.51
C ARG A 145 8.98 -9.80 29.93
N GLY A 146 8.08 -9.43 30.84
CA GLY A 146 8.29 -9.68 32.27
C GLY A 146 9.48 -8.87 32.82
N PRO A 147 10.12 -9.33 33.91
CA PRO A 147 11.34 -8.72 34.43
C PRO A 147 12.45 -8.70 33.38
N HIS A 148 13.07 -7.54 33.15
CA HIS A 148 14.03 -7.32 32.06
C HIS A 148 15.05 -6.24 32.42
N LEU A 149 16.02 -6.02 31.53
CA LEU A 149 17.04 -4.98 31.67
C LEU A 149 16.71 -3.78 30.80
N VAL A 150 17.11 -2.60 31.24
CA VAL A 150 16.98 -1.37 30.45
C VAL A 150 18.28 -0.56 30.49
N PHE A 151 18.50 0.24 29.46
CA PHE A 151 19.50 1.32 29.46
C PHE A 151 18.92 2.58 28.82
N ASN A 152 19.51 3.72 29.13
CA ASN A 152 19.14 5.00 28.53
C ASN A 152 20.00 5.24 27.28
N TYR A 153 19.35 5.63 26.18
CA TYR A 153 19.99 6.06 24.94
C TYR A 153 19.49 7.45 24.55
N GLY A 154 20.24 8.47 24.98
CA GLY A 154 19.79 9.86 24.86
C GLY A 154 18.61 10.16 25.80
N ARG A 155 17.41 10.30 25.25
CA ARG A 155 16.16 10.53 26.02
C ARG A 155 15.22 9.32 26.02
N GLU A 156 15.60 8.25 25.32
CA GLU A 156 14.79 7.04 25.19
C GLU A 156 15.32 5.97 26.13
N GLU A 157 14.40 5.27 26.79
CA GLU A 157 14.69 4.06 27.57
C GLU A 157 14.57 2.86 26.62
N ILE A 158 15.60 2.03 26.57
CA ILE A 158 15.66 0.85 25.70
C ILE A 158 15.65 -0.40 26.56
N GLY A 159 14.55 -1.15 26.48
CA GLY A 159 14.42 -2.44 27.17
C GLY A 159 14.90 -3.62 26.34
N PHE A 160 15.61 -4.55 27.00
CA PHE A 160 16.20 -5.73 26.40
C PHE A 160 16.23 -6.92 27.37
N GLY A 161 16.19 -8.12 26.80
CA GLY A 161 16.00 -9.35 27.54
C GLY A 161 14.57 -9.52 28.06
N SER A 162 14.27 -10.72 28.55
CA SER A 162 12.95 -11.04 29.09
C SER A 162 13.03 -12.22 30.06
N ALA A 163 12.16 -12.23 31.08
CA ALA A 163 12.19 -13.19 32.18
C ALA A 163 13.60 -13.34 32.82
N ILE A 164 14.26 -12.21 33.07
CA ILE A 164 15.54 -12.15 33.77
C ILE A 164 15.26 -11.93 35.26
N ASP A 165 15.56 -12.92 36.09
CA ASP A 165 15.48 -12.79 37.56
C ASP A 165 16.50 -11.78 38.10
N GLU A 166 16.31 -11.35 39.35
CA GLU A 166 17.11 -10.29 39.97
C GLU A 166 18.60 -10.65 40.10
N GLU A 167 18.91 -11.91 40.43
CA GLU A 167 20.29 -12.39 40.57
C GLU A 167 21.02 -12.34 39.22
N ARG A 168 20.40 -12.86 38.17
CA ARG A 168 20.93 -12.83 36.82
C ARG A 168 21.00 -11.41 36.25
N ALA A 169 20.03 -10.57 36.59
CA ALA A 169 20.04 -9.16 36.22
C ALA A 169 21.27 -8.45 36.82
N GLN A 170 21.53 -8.64 38.12
CA GLN A 170 22.70 -8.06 38.79
C GLN A 170 24.02 -8.56 38.20
N PHE A 171 24.11 -9.86 37.89
CA PHE A 171 25.26 -10.44 37.20
C PHE A 171 25.50 -9.79 35.82
N LEU A 172 24.45 -9.72 34.98
CA LEU A 172 24.54 -9.13 33.64
C LEU A 172 24.85 -7.63 33.66
N ILE A 173 24.24 -6.88 34.59
CA ILE A 173 24.54 -5.46 34.78
C ILE A 173 26.02 -5.30 35.13
N THR A 174 26.56 -6.12 36.03
CA THR A 174 27.98 -6.05 36.42
C THR A 174 28.91 -6.30 35.22
N GLU A 175 28.66 -7.33 34.42
CA GLU A 175 29.42 -7.58 33.17
C GLU A 175 29.32 -6.38 32.20
N LEU A 176 28.14 -5.78 32.08
CA LEU A 176 27.94 -4.62 31.20
C LEU A 176 28.65 -3.37 31.74
N ARG A 177 28.68 -3.14 33.06
CA ARG A 177 29.41 -1.99 33.64
C ARG A 177 30.90 -2.01 33.30
N GLU A 178 31.50 -3.20 33.28
CA GLU A 178 32.90 -3.37 32.88
C GLU A 178 33.13 -3.02 31.40
N LEU A 179 32.17 -3.36 30.53
CA LEU A 179 32.23 -3.07 29.10
C LEU A 179 31.89 -1.63 28.73
N PHE A 180 31.23 -0.89 29.64
CA PHE A 180 30.77 0.49 29.47
C PHE A 180 31.22 1.41 30.63
N PRO A 181 32.52 1.72 30.77
CA PRO A 181 33.04 2.50 31.92
C PRO A 181 32.43 3.90 32.05
N SER A 182 31.95 4.47 30.94
CA SER A 182 31.31 5.79 30.89
C SER A 182 29.83 5.77 31.24
N GLU A 183 29.22 4.63 31.57
CA GLU A 183 27.77 4.51 31.78
C GLU A 183 27.25 5.33 32.96
N SER A 184 28.10 5.51 33.98
CA SER A 184 27.83 6.23 35.23
C SER A 184 28.24 7.70 35.17
N SER A 185 28.89 8.12 34.09
CA SER A 185 29.30 9.51 33.86
C SER A 185 28.13 10.32 33.27
N PRO A 186 27.96 11.58 33.67
CA PRO A 186 26.98 12.48 33.05
C PRO A 186 27.15 12.45 31.52
N PRO A 187 26.04 12.44 30.75
CA PRO A 187 26.14 12.41 29.30
C PRO A 187 27.04 13.57 28.86
N ALA A 188 28.05 13.26 28.03
CA ALA A 188 28.84 14.30 27.38
C ALA A 188 27.84 15.28 26.76
N LYS A 189 28.05 16.59 26.94
CA LYS A 189 27.19 17.61 26.30
C LYS A 189 27.27 17.40 24.80
N LEU A 190 26.33 16.63 24.26
CA LEU A 190 26.18 16.45 22.83
C LEU A 190 25.76 17.83 22.31
N ASP A 191 26.67 18.44 21.55
CA ASP A 191 26.40 19.71 20.94
C ASP A 191 25.38 19.52 19.82
N PHE A 192 24.10 19.65 20.18
CA PHE A 192 23.00 19.63 19.23
C PHE A 192 22.86 20.95 18.46
N SER A 193 23.67 21.99 18.75
CA SER A 193 23.59 23.29 18.05
C SER A 193 23.94 23.15 16.57
N ALA A 194 24.95 22.33 16.23
CA ALA A 194 25.31 21.98 14.86
C ALA A 194 24.17 21.27 14.08
N MET A 195 23.21 20.65 14.77
CA MET A 195 22.04 20.04 14.14
C MET A 195 20.95 21.06 13.78
N GLN A 196 20.85 22.16 14.52
CA GLN A 196 19.86 23.22 14.26
C GLN A 196 20.24 24.05 13.03
N GLU A 197 21.54 24.18 12.76
CA GLU A 197 22.06 24.91 11.60
C GLU A 197 21.82 24.16 10.28
N LYS A 198 21.85 22.82 10.27
CA LYS A 198 21.58 22.01 9.07
C LYS A 198 20.10 21.86 8.73
N ILE A 199 19.20 22.15 9.68
CA ILE A 199 17.74 22.23 9.46
C ILE A 199 17.33 23.65 9.00
N ARG A 200 18.20 24.65 9.20
CA ARG A 200 18.08 26.02 8.66
C ARG A 200 18.62 26.16 7.24
N MET A 201 18.57 25.11 6.41
CA MET A 201 18.59 25.37 4.98
C MET A 201 17.25 26.02 4.63
N PRO A 202 17.23 27.19 3.97
CA PRO A 202 15.99 27.70 3.43
C PRO A 202 15.40 26.58 2.58
N GLY A 203 14.11 26.27 2.79
CA GLY A 203 13.40 25.41 1.86
C GLY A 203 13.66 25.91 0.43
N PRO A 204 13.60 25.03 -0.59
CA PRO A 204 13.72 25.47 -1.98
C PRO A 204 12.86 26.72 -2.14
N PRO A 205 13.37 27.79 -2.79
CA PRO A 205 12.66 29.05 -2.86
C PRO A 205 11.21 28.73 -3.20
N MET A 206 10.28 29.26 -2.41
CA MET A 206 8.88 29.30 -2.77
C MET A 206 8.84 30.07 -4.09
N VAL A 207 9.03 29.34 -5.19
CA VAL A 207 8.69 29.79 -6.53
C VAL A 207 7.24 30.17 -6.34
N GLY A 208 6.97 31.48 -6.39
CA GLY A 208 5.62 31.98 -6.39
C GLY A 208 4.86 31.10 -7.35
N ILE A 209 3.90 30.36 -6.82
CA ILE A 209 2.90 29.75 -7.66
C ILE A 209 2.25 30.97 -8.26
N GLU A 210 2.70 31.36 -9.46
CA GLU A 210 1.86 32.12 -10.34
C GLU A 210 0.55 31.36 -10.31
N THR A 211 -0.47 31.99 -9.74
CA THR A 211 -1.85 31.55 -9.80
C THR A 211 -2.21 31.57 -11.27
N GLY A 212 -1.70 30.56 -11.98
CA GLY A 212 -1.80 30.43 -13.41
C GLY A 212 -3.27 30.27 -13.68
N ASN A 213 -3.81 31.29 -14.35
CA ASN A 213 -5.17 31.44 -14.83
C ASN A 213 -6.09 30.25 -14.51
N ALA A 214 -7.11 30.55 -13.71
CA ALA A 214 -8.31 29.74 -13.54
C ALA A 214 -8.64 29.03 -14.85
N ILE A 215 -8.95 27.73 -14.76
CA ILE A 215 -9.20 26.81 -15.86
C ILE A 215 -10.04 27.49 -16.92
N GLY A 216 -9.37 28.04 -17.93
CA GLY A 216 -10.05 28.58 -19.09
C GLY A 216 -10.64 27.39 -19.84
N ILE A 217 -11.89 27.51 -20.24
CA ILE A 217 -12.59 26.62 -21.19
C ILE A 217 -11.80 26.44 -22.51
N THR A 218 -10.77 27.25 -22.73
CA THR A 218 -9.83 27.23 -23.86
C THR A 218 -8.52 26.48 -23.62
N SER A 219 -8.29 25.89 -22.44
CA SER A 219 -7.06 25.11 -22.21
C SER A 219 -7.05 23.84 -23.08
N LEU A 220 -5.88 23.45 -23.59
CA LEU A 220 -5.71 22.28 -24.46
C LEU A 220 -6.32 21.00 -23.85
N SER A 221 -6.20 20.83 -22.53
CA SER A 221 -6.81 19.72 -21.79
C SER A 221 -8.33 19.82 -21.68
N SER A 222 -8.89 21.02 -21.53
CA SER A 222 -10.35 21.23 -21.49
C SER A 222 -10.97 20.91 -22.84
N LEU A 223 -10.33 21.34 -23.93
CA LEU A 223 -10.79 21.09 -25.30
C LEU A 223 -10.66 19.60 -25.66
N ALA A 224 -9.54 18.96 -25.31
CA ALA A 224 -9.37 17.52 -25.49
C ALA A 224 -10.41 16.70 -24.70
N LEU A 225 -10.78 17.14 -23.49
CA LEU A 225 -11.83 16.49 -22.69
C LEU A 225 -13.22 16.68 -23.32
N LEU A 226 -13.53 17.86 -23.84
CA LEU A 226 -14.81 18.15 -24.49
C LEU A 226 -14.97 17.30 -25.76
N VAL A 227 -13.94 17.27 -26.60
CA VAL A 227 -13.92 16.44 -27.82
C VAL A 227 -14.05 14.97 -27.48
N ALA A 228 -13.33 14.49 -26.46
CA ALA A 228 -13.46 13.11 -25.99
C ALA A 228 -14.91 12.78 -25.59
N ASN A 229 -15.59 13.64 -24.84
CA ASN A 229 -16.97 13.38 -24.42
C ASN A 229 -18.00 13.34 -25.56
N LEU A 230 -17.66 13.82 -26.77
CA LEU A 230 -18.51 13.67 -27.96
C LEU A 230 -18.40 12.28 -28.60
N ILE A 231 -17.35 11.52 -28.31
CA ILE A 231 -17.09 10.22 -28.94
C ILE A 231 -18.23 9.21 -28.74
N PRO A 232 -18.78 9.00 -27.54
CA PRO A 232 -19.90 8.08 -27.37
C PRO A 232 -21.14 8.49 -28.17
N ILE A 233 -21.40 9.81 -28.29
CA ILE A 233 -22.54 10.34 -29.05
C ILE A 233 -22.33 10.07 -30.54
N LEU A 234 -21.13 10.34 -31.06
CA LEU A 234 -20.79 10.04 -32.45
C LEU A 234 -20.80 8.54 -32.75
N GLY A 235 -20.40 7.70 -31.78
CA GLY A 235 -20.51 6.25 -31.88
C GLY A 235 -21.94 5.79 -32.10
N VAL A 236 -22.89 6.29 -31.30
CA VAL A 236 -24.32 5.98 -31.47
C VAL A 236 -24.86 6.50 -32.80
N LEU A 237 -24.52 7.74 -33.19
CA LEU A 237 -25.12 8.39 -34.37
C LEU A 237 -24.53 7.94 -35.71
N LEU A 238 -23.26 7.53 -35.75
CA LEU A 238 -22.53 7.23 -36.99
C LEU A 238 -22.17 5.74 -37.13
N TYR A 239 -22.11 5.01 -36.03
CA TYR A 239 -21.65 3.61 -35.99
C TYR A 239 -22.66 2.68 -35.31
N ASP A 240 -23.89 3.16 -35.11
CA ASP A 240 -25.02 2.44 -34.51
C ASP A 240 -24.66 1.74 -33.19
N TRP A 241 -23.84 2.38 -32.37
CA TRP A 241 -23.43 1.77 -31.11
C TRP A 241 -24.63 1.52 -30.19
N ASP A 242 -24.65 0.32 -29.62
CA ASP A 242 -25.64 -0.01 -28.61
C ASP A 242 -25.24 0.52 -27.21
N ILE A 243 -26.16 0.40 -26.25
CA ILE A 243 -25.91 0.84 -24.89
C ILE A 243 -24.76 0.07 -24.22
N GLY A 244 -24.61 -1.22 -24.55
CA GLY A 244 -23.58 -2.09 -24.02
C GLY A 244 -22.18 -1.64 -24.45
N GLU A 245 -22.00 -1.33 -25.73
CA GLU A 245 -20.76 -0.79 -26.30
C GLU A 245 -20.40 0.57 -25.65
N VAL A 246 -21.39 1.43 -25.44
CA VAL A 246 -21.20 2.71 -24.74
C VAL A 246 -20.77 2.49 -23.28
N MET A 247 -21.40 1.55 -22.57
CA MET A 247 -21.03 1.19 -21.19
C MET A 247 -19.63 0.60 -21.11
N LEU A 248 -19.29 -0.31 -22.03
CA LEU A 248 -17.98 -0.92 -22.14
C LEU A 248 -16.89 0.12 -22.42
N LEU A 249 -17.17 1.09 -23.28
CA LEU A 249 -16.25 2.20 -23.54
C LEU A 249 -16.01 3.09 -22.30
N PHE A 250 -17.06 3.42 -21.54
CA PHE A 250 -16.90 4.19 -20.29
C PHE A 250 -16.14 3.42 -19.21
N TRP A 251 -16.33 2.10 -19.16
CA TRP A 251 -15.53 1.21 -18.34
C TRP A 251 -14.05 1.24 -18.78
N ALA A 252 -13.79 1.13 -20.08
CA ALA A 252 -12.43 1.14 -20.63
C ALA A 252 -11.72 2.48 -20.36
N GLU A 253 -12.43 3.60 -20.45
CA GLU A 253 -11.92 4.92 -20.07
C GLU A 253 -11.52 4.97 -18.59
N SER A 254 -12.25 4.29 -17.71
CA SER A 254 -11.87 4.20 -16.30
C SER A 254 -10.56 3.42 -16.14
N ALA A 255 -10.34 2.36 -16.93
CA ALA A 255 -9.05 1.67 -16.96
C ALA A 255 -7.90 2.59 -17.41
N VAL A 256 -8.13 3.44 -18.42
CA VAL A 256 -7.18 4.49 -18.85
C VAL A 256 -6.86 5.47 -17.71
N ILE A 257 -7.87 5.93 -16.97
CA ILE A 257 -7.67 6.79 -15.81
C ILE A 257 -6.86 6.08 -14.73
N GLY A 258 -7.16 4.81 -14.46
CA GLY A 258 -6.39 3.98 -13.54
C GLY A 258 -4.92 3.84 -13.95
N PHE A 259 -4.66 3.62 -15.24
CA PHE A 259 -3.31 3.59 -15.80
C PHE A 259 -2.54 4.90 -15.53
N TYR A 260 -3.12 6.05 -15.89
CA TYR A 260 -2.47 7.33 -15.61
C TYR A 260 -2.34 7.59 -14.11
N ASN A 261 -3.29 7.13 -13.29
CA ASN A 261 -3.19 7.23 -11.83
C ASN A 261 -2.00 6.44 -11.28
N LEU A 262 -1.69 5.27 -11.84
CA LEU A 262 -0.49 4.51 -11.48
C LEU A 262 0.78 5.30 -11.81
N LEU A 263 0.84 5.97 -12.97
CA LEU A 263 1.96 6.85 -13.32
C LEU A 263 2.08 8.05 -12.35
N LYS A 264 0.93 8.63 -11.96
CA LYS A 264 0.88 9.70 -10.95
C LYS A 264 1.38 9.22 -9.59
N LEU A 265 0.97 8.02 -9.16
CA LEU A 265 1.44 7.39 -7.92
C LEU A 265 2.95 7.16 -7.95
N GLY A 266 3.51 6.70 -9.07
CA GLY A 266 4.96 6.58 -9.24
C GLY A 266 5.68 7.91 -9.03
N LYS A 267 5.10 9.01 -9.52
CA LYS A 267 5.68 10.34 -9.36
C LYS A 267 5.55 10.90 -7.93
N VAL A 268 4.41 10.68 -7.27
CA VAL A 268 4.11 11.21 -5.92
C VAL A 268 4.83 10.42 -4.83
N SER A 269 4.86 9.09 -4.95
CA SER A 269 5.33 8.19 -3.89
C SER A 269 6.78 7.71 -4.07
N GLY A 270 7.40 7.98 -5.23
CA GLY A 270 8.76 7.54 -5.52
C GLY A 270 8.90 6.02 -5.41
N TRP A 271 9.90 5.55 -4.66
CA TRP A 271 10.14 4.11 -4.45
C TRP A 271 9.00 3.38 -3.73
N ALA A 272 8.15 4.10 -2.97
CA ALA A 272 7.03 3.48 -2.29
C ALA A 272 5.97 2.93 -3.27
N VAL A 273 6.01 3.33 -4.55
CA VAL A 273 5.16 2.75 -5.61
C VAL A 273 5.37 1.24 -5.78
N LEU A 274 6.52 0.69 -5.37
CA LEU A 274 6.73 -0.76 -5.39
C LEU A 274 5.80 -1.51 -4.41
N PHE A 275 5.26 -0.80 -3.41
CA PHE A 275 4.25 -1.32 -2.49
C PHE A 275 2.84 -0.87 -2.91
N TYR A 276 2.67 0.44 -3.13
CA TYR A 276 1.35 1.01 -3.46
C TYR A 276 0.87 0.65 -4.87
N GLY A 277 1.78 0.49 -5.82
CA GLY A 277 1.47 0.18 -7.22
C GLY A 277 0.82 -1.18 -7.39
N PRO A 278 1.43 -2.29 -6.93
CA PRO A 278 0.80 -3.60 -6.98
C PRO A 278 -0.53 -3.64 -6.22
N PHE A 279 -0.60 -3.04 -5.03
CA PHE A 279 -1.85 -2.91 -4.27
C PHE A 279 -2.93 -2.18 -5.06
N PHE A 280 -2.59 -1.02 -5.65
CA PHE A 280 -3.51 -0.24 -6.48
C PHE A 280 -3.99 -1.07 -7.67
N VAL A 281 -3.08 -1.68 -8.44
CA VAL A 281 -3.43 -2.46 -9.63
C VAL A 281 -4.35 -3.61 -9.29
N GLY A 282 -4.08 -4.39 -8.25
CA GLY A 282 -4.94 -5.53 -7.92
C GLY A 282 -6.23 -5.15 -7.23
N HIS A 283 -6.23 -4.17 -6.31
CA HIS A 283 -7.47 -3.70 -5.68
C HIS A 283 -8.37 -2.97 -6.70
N TYR A 284 -7.84 -1.95 -7.39
CA TYR A 284 -8.57 -1.20 -8.41
C TYR A 284 -8.98 -2.11 -9.58
N GLY A 285 -8.05 -2.94 -10.05
CA GLY A 285 -8.29 -3.92 -11.11
C GLY A 285 -9.35 -4.95 -10.72
N GLY A 286 -9.39 -5.40 -9.46
CA GLY A 286 -10.41 -6.31 -8.97
C GLY A 286 -11.82 -5.70 -9.01
N PHE A 287 -11.97 -4.44 -8.58
CA PHE A 287 -13.24 -3.70 -8.74
C PHE A 287 -13.62 -3.54 -10.21
N MET A 288 -12.66 -3.20 -11.07
CA MET A 288 -12.88 -3.09 -12.51
C MET A 288 -13.29 -4.43 -13.13
N ALA A 289 -12.70 -5.55 -12.71
CA ALA A 289 -13.01 -6.87 -13.22
C ALA A 289 -14.43 -7.31 -12.84
N GLY A 290 -14.82 -7.14 -11.57
CA GLY A 290 -16.21 -7.39 -11.14
C GLY A 290 -17.22 -6.54 -11.92
N HIS A 291 -16.87 -5.29 -12.20
CA HIS A 291 -17.66 -4.42 -13.05
C HIS A 291 -17.81 -4.91 -14.50
N LEU A 292 -16.72 -5.39 -15.09
CA LEU A 292 -16.76 -5.92 -16.45
C LEU A 292 -17.73 -7.10 -16.53
N LEU A 293 -17.71 -7.98 -15.52
CA LEU A 293 -18.66 -9.07 -15.41
C LEU A 293 -20.11 -8.58 -15.35
N PHE A 294 -20.41 -7.51 -14.60
CA PHE A 294 -21.78 -6.95 -14.58
C PHE A 294 -22.20 -6.35 -15.92
N ILE A 295 -21.31 -5.68 -16.64
CA ILE A 295 -21.61 -5.13 -17.96
C ILE A 295 -21.99 -6.26 -18.91
N TYR A 296 -21.19 -7.32 -18.97
CA TYR A 296 -21.52 -8.47 -19.82
C TYR A 296 -22.70 -9.30 -19.28
N ALA A 297 -22.96 -9.35 -17.97
CA ALA A 297 -24.12 -10.05 -17.44
C ALA A 297 -25.45 -9.35 -17.79
N PHE A 298 -25.48 -8.01 -17.80
CA PHE A 298 -26.70 -7.25 -18.05
C PHE A 298 -26.87 -6.80 -19.51
N PHE A 299 -25.76 -6.59 -20.22
CA PHE A 299 -25.72 -6.07 -21.58
C PHE A 299 -24.96 -7.00 -22.55
N GLY A 300 -24.58 -8.20 -22.12
CA GLY A 300 -23.86 -9.16 -22.96
C GLY A 300 -24.65 -9.66 -24.15
N SER A 301 -25.98 -9.72 -24.09
CA SER A 301 -26.78 -10.07 -25.27
C SER A 301 -26.73 -9.00 -26.37
N SER A 302 -26.51 -7.73 -26.02
CA SER A 302 -26.25 -6.67 -27.00
C SER A 302 -24.81 -6.73 -27.55
N ILE A 303 -23.83 -7.15 -26.74
CA ILE A 303 -22.41 -7.04 -27.08
C ILE A 303 -21.82 -8.36 -27.64
N ALA A 304 -22.15 -9.51 -27.05
CA ALA A 304 -21.48 -10.81 -27.25
C ALA A 304 -22.43 -11.99 -27.57
N GLY A 305 -23.71 -11.76 -27.91
CA GLY A 305 -24.67 -12.81 -28.28
C GLY A 305 -25.18 -13.67 -27.12
N GLU A 306 -26.02 -14.68 -27.41
CA GLU A 306 -26.54 -15.62 -26.40
C GLU A 306 -25.58 -16.81 -26.23
N GLY A 307 -24.66 -16.73 -25.27
CA GLY A 307 -23.67 -17.77 -24.99
C GLY A 307 -22.77 -17.46 -23.79
N ASP A 308 -21.90 -18.40 -23.43
CA ASP A 308 -20.87 -18.17 -22.42
C ASP A 308 -19.78 -17.25 -23.01
N ILE A 309 -19.44 -16.17 -22.31
CA ILE A 309 -18.65 -15.08 -22.88
C ILE A 309 -17.19 -15.49 -22.98
N SER A 310 -16.69 -15.64 -24.20
CA SER A 310 -15.30 -15.99 -24.45
C SER A 310 -14.38 -14.77 -24.30
N THR A 311 -13.14 -15.00 -23.88
CA THR A 311 -12.12 -13.94 -23.83
C THR A 311 -11.80 -13.36 -25.22
N ALA A 312 -12.01 -14.14 -26.28
CA ALA A 312 -11.81 -13.71 -27.67
C ALA A 312 -12.86 -12.70 -28.13
N GLU A 313 -14.13 -12.89 -27.78
CA GLU A 313 -15.22 -11.93 -28.06
C GLU A 313 -14.96 -10.62 -27.34
N VAL A 314 -14.64 -10.68 -26.04
CA VAL A 314 -14.30 -9.48 -25.25
C VAL A 314 -13.13 -8.71 -25.88
N PHE A 315 -12.11 -9.42 -26.35
CA PHE A 315 -10.98 -8.79 -27.04
C PHE A 315 -11.41 -8.14 -28.37
N ALA A 316 -12.29 -8.79 -29.13
CA ALA A 316 -12.84 -8.24 -30.37
C ALA A 316 -13.66 -6.95 -30.12
N ASP A 317 -14.45 -6.92 -29.05
CA ASP A 317 -15.21 -5.72 -28.65
C ASP A 317 -14.26 -4.55 -28.35
N PHE A 318 -13.17 -4.80 -27.62
CA PHE A 318 -12.16 -3.78 -27.35
C PHE A 318 -11.43 -3.33 -28.61
N LEU A 319 -11.17 -4.22 -29.58
CA LEU A 319 -10.61 -3.83 -30.87
C LEU A 319 -11.55 -2.94 -31.67
N ARG A 320 -12.87 -3.22 -31.64
CA ARG A 320 -13.89 -2.35 -32.27
C ARG A 320 -13.91 -0.96 -31.63
N LEU A 321 -13.77 -0.89 -30.31
CA LEU A 321 -13.75 0.36 -29.54
C LEU A 321 -12.37 1.04 -29.50
N ALA A 322 -11.32 0.41 -30.05
CA ALA A 322 -9.93 0.88 -29.94
C ALA A 322 -9.72 2.33 -30.43
N PRO A 323 -10.33 2.81 -31.53
CA PRO A 323 -10.15 4.21 -31.96
C PRO A 323 -10.65 5.21 -30.91
N ALA A 324 -11.80 4.94 -30.30
CA ALA A 324 -12.37 5.75 -29.23
C ALA A 324 -11.54 5.69 -27.96
N LEU A 325 -11.10 4.49 -27.59
CA LEU A 325 -10.23 4.29 -26.43
C LEU A 325 -8.88 4.99 -26.59
N LEU A 326 -8.31 4.99 -27.81
CA LEU A 326 -7.08 5.70 -28.13
C LEU A 326 -7.26 7.22 -27.95
N ALA A 327 -8.39 7.78 -28.40
CA ALA A 327 -8.68 9.20 -28.20
C ALA A 327 -8.80 9.56 -26.70
N PHE A 328 -9.42 8.70 -25.89
CA PHE A 328 -9.42 8.86 -24.43
C PHE A 328 -8.04 8.77 -23.82
N PHE A 329 -7.23 7.81 -24.28
CA PHE A 329 -5.86 7.64 -23.83
C PHE A 329 -5.01 8.88 -24.12
N ILE A 330 -5.13 9.44 -25.33
CA ILE A 330 -4.46 10.69 -25.72
C ILE A 330 -4.95 11.87 -24.87
N SER A 331 -6.26 12.03 -24.72
CA SER A 331 -6.85 13.13 -23.94
C SER A 331 -6.37 13.14 -22.47
N HIS A 332 -6.39 11.97 -21.82
CA HIS A 332 -5.86 11.82 -20.46
C HIS A 332 -4.34 11.99 -20.40
N GLY A 333 -3.61 11.56 -21.44
CA GLY A 333 -2.17 11.74 -21.57
C GLY A 333 -1.76 13.21 -21.67
N ILE A 334 -2.49 13.99 -22.46
CA ILE A 334 -2.31 15.45 -22.54
C ILE A 334 -2.53 16.07 -21.16
N SER A 335 -3.60 15.69 -20.45
CA SER A 335 -3.85 16.19 -19.09
C SER A 335 -2.76 15.79 -18.10
N TYR A 336 -2.26 14.55 -18.16
CA TYR A 336 -1.15 14.08 -17.34
C TYR A 336 0.13 14.88 -17.60
N TYR A 337 0.47 15.12 -18.87
CA TYR A 337 1.70 15.85 -19.21
C TYR A 337 1.58 17.35 -18.92
N VAL A 338 0.52 18.00 -19.38
CA VAL A 338 0.36 19.46 -19.29
C VAL A 338 0.02 19.89 -17.87
N ASN A 339 -0.95 19.23 -17.22
CA ASN A 339 -1.43 19.66 -15.90
C ASN A 339 -0.58 19.00 -14.81
N PHE A 340 -0.56 17.67 -14.76
CA PHE A 340 0.07 16.99 -13.62
C PHE A 340 1.59 17.15 -13.57
N LEU A 341 2.29 16.96 -14.69
CA LEU A 341 3.74 17.16 -14.77
C LEU A 341 4.11 18.65 -14.97
N GLY A 342 3.50 19.30 -15.97
CA GLY A 342 3.83 20.68 -16.35
C GLY A 342 3.55 21.70 -15.24
N ARG A 343 2.36 21.65 -14.62
CA ARG A 343 1.99 22.54 -13.50
C ARG A 343 2.43 22.00 -12.13
N ARG A 344 3.14 20.87 -12.11
CA ARG A 344 3.70 20.25 -10.90
C ARG A 344 2.66 19.93 -9.81
N GLU A 345 1.46 19.50 -10.20
CA GLU A 345 0.39 19.10 -9.27
C GLU A 345 0.80 17.96 -8.32
N TYR A 346 1.85 17.23 -8.65
CA TYR A 346 2.41 16.18 -7.79
C TYR A 346 3.12 16.72 -6.53
N ILE A 347 3.51 18.00 -6.50
CA ILE A 347 4.22 18.58 -5.36
C ILE A 347 3.25 18.78 -4.19
N GLY A 348 3.60 18.24 -3.02
CA GLY A 348 2.79 18.36 -1.80
C GLY A 348 1.53 17.49 -1.78
N LYS A 349 1.35 16.63 -2.79
CA LYS A 349 0.20 15.73 -2.88
C LYS A 349 0.41 14.51 -1.99
N ASP A 350 -0.63 14.15 -1.23
CA ASP A 350 -0.62 12.95 -0.40
C ASP A 350 -0.84 11.69 -1.26
N THR A 351 -0.03 10.66 -1.01
CA THR A 351 -0.08 9.38 -1.73
C THR A 351 -1.43 8.68 -1.55
N GLY A 352 -1.99 8.69 -0.34
CA GLY A 352 -3.29 8.08 -0.05
C GLY A 352 -4.43 8.76 -0.82
N LYS A 353 -4.44 10.09 -0.84
CA LYS A 353 -5.39 10.87 -1.65
C LYS A 353 -5.23 10.60 -3.14
N GLN A 354 -4.00 10.55 -3.67
CA GLN A 354 -3.75 10.23 -5.08
C GLN A 354 -4.25 8.82 -5.43
N MET A 355 -4.04 7.84 -4.55
CA MET A 355 -4.53 6.47 -4.74
C MET A 355 -6.06 6.42 -4.86
N GLY A 356 -6.76 7.26 -4.11
CA GLY A 356 -8.22 7.33 -4.06
C GLY A 356 -8.90 8.06 -5.23
N GLU A 357 -8.18 8.88 -6.01
CA GLU A 357 -8.81 9.75 -7.03
C GLU A 357 -9.70 9.03 -8.04
N PRO A 358 -9.29 7.87 -8.60
CA PRO A 358 -10.11 7.18 -9.61
C PRO A 358 -11.42 6.59 -9.06
N TYR A 359 -11.50 6.32 -7.74
CA TYR A 359 -12.65 5.63 -7.15
C TYR A 359 -13.93 6.43 -7.20
N ARG A 360 -13.84 7.77 -7.12
CA ARG A 360 -15.03 8.63 -7.21
C ARG A 360 -15.80 8.39 -8.51
N ARG A 361 -15.08 8.16 -9.61
CA ARG A 361 -15.67 7.88 -10.92
C ARG A 361 -16.24 6.46 -11.00
N ILE A 362 -15.52 5.48 -10.47
CA ILE A 362 -15.99 4.09 -10.40
C ILE A 362 -17.32 3.98 -9.64
N ILE A 363 -17.48 4.72 -8.55
CA ILE A 363 -18.73 4.70 -7.77
C ILE A 363 -19.90 5.24 -8.60
N ILE A 364 -19.70 6.33 -9.34
CA ILE A 364 -20.73 6.89 -10.23
C ILE A 364 -21.11 5.87 -11.31
N MET A 365 -20.11 5.19 -11.89
CA MET A 365 -20.33 4.13 -12.87
C MET A 365 -21.07 2.92 -12.26
N HIS A 366 -20.70 2.46 -11.05
CA HIS A 366 -21.40 1.36 -10.34
C HIS A 366 -22.88 1.68 -10.19
N VAL A 367 -23.18 2.86 -9.64
CA VAL A 367 -24.56 3.31 -9.45
C VAL A 367 -25.28 3.32 -10.79
N THR A 368 -24.65 3.85 -11.84
CA THR A 368 -25.30 3.92 -13.15
C THR A 368 -25.55 2.54 -13.78
N ILE A 369 -24.59 1.60 -13.67
CA ILE A 369 -24.71 0.25 -14.23
C ILE A 369 -25.73 -0.57 -13.44
N ILE A 370 -25.70 -0.53 -12.11
CA ILE A 370 -26.62 -1.31 -11.26
C ILE A 370 -28.05 -0.82 -11.43
N PHE A 371 -28.29 0.49 -11.27
CA PHE A 371 -29.63 1.04 -11.41
C PHE A 371 -30.08 1.07 -12.88
N GLY A 372 -29.19 1.35 -13.82
CA GLY A 372 -29.47 1.34 -15.26
C GLY A 372 -29.80 -0.06 -15.78
N GLY A 373 -29.03 -1.08 -15.38
CA GLY A 373 -29.32 -2.49 -15.69
C GLY A 373 -30.67 -2.91 -15.14
N PHE A 374 -30.95 -2.60 -13.87
CA PHE A 374 -32.26 -2.88 -13.25
C PHE A 374 -33.42 -2.20 -13.99
N LEU A 375 -33.28 -0.92 -14.36
CA LEU A 375 -34.29 -0.19 -15.13
C LEU A 375 -34.48 -0.79 -16.52
N THR A 376 -33.40 -1.22 -17.18
CA THR A 376 -33.45 -1.86 -18.50
C THR A 376 -34.21 -3.18 -18.43
N MET A 377 -33.93 -4.01 -17.41
CA MET A 377 -34.65 -5.27 -17.18
C MET A 377 -36.13 -5.04 -16.88
N MET A 378 -36.47 -4.01 -16.10
CA MET A 378 -37.85 -3.72 -15.71
C MET A 378 -38.69 -3.17 -16.88
N PHE A 379 -38.11 -2.33 -17.74
CA PHE A 379 -38.82 -1.66 -18.83
C PHE A 379 -38.61 -2.28 -20.21
N GLY A 380 -37.78 -3.33 -20.33
CA GLY A 380 -37.46 -3.99 -21.60
C GLY A 380 -36.84 -3.07 -22.65
N SER A 381 -36.29 -1.92 -22.24
CA SER A 381 -35.69 -0.93 -23.14
C SER A 381 -34.50 -0.23 -22.47
N ALA A 382 -33.52 0.14 -23.28
CA ALA A 382 -32.28 0.80 -22.84
C ALA A 382 -32.48 2.31 -22.52
N VAL A 383 -33.60 2.90 -22.94
CA VAL A 383 -33.88 4.34 -22.85
C VAL A 383 -33.87 4.86 -21.40
N PRO A 384 -34.47 4.19 -20.40
CA PRO A 384 -34.42 4.64 -19.00
C PRO A 384 -33.01 4.66 -18.42
N ALA A 385 -32.17 3.68 -18.77
CA ALA A 385 -30.78 3.60 -18.33
C ALA A 385 -29.91 4.71 -18.93
N LEU A 386 -30.08 4.98 -20.23
CA LEU A 386 -29.43 6.12 -20.91
C LEU A 386 -29.85 7.46 -20.29
N THR A 387 -31.13 7.62 -20.00
CA THR A 387 -31.64 8.85 -19.37
C THR A 387 -31.02 9.05 -17.99
N LEU A 388 -30.93 7.99 -17.17
CA LEU A 388 -30.29 8.04 -15.86
C LEU A 388 -28.79 8.39 -15.96
N LEU A 389 -28.05 7.74 -16.87
CA LEU A 389 -26.63 8.02 -17.11
C LEU A 389 -26.40 9.48 -17.47
N ILE A 390 -27.16 10.01 -18.44
CA ILE A 390 -27.02 11.40 -18.89
C ILE A 390 -27.31 12.36 -17.74
N LEU A 391 -28.36 12.09 -16.95
CA LEU A 391 -28.77 12.96 -15.84
C LEU A 391 -27.72 12.96 -14.72
N LEU A 392 -27.20 11.80 -14.33
CA LEU A 392 -26.14 11.68 -13.33
C LEU A 392 -24.84 12.34 -13.81
N LYS A 393 -24.45 12.12 -15.06
CA LYS A 393 -23.25 12.74 -15.65
C LYS A 393 -23.39 14.27 -15.70
N THR A 394 -24.55 14.77 -16.11
CA THR A 394 -24.83 16.21 -16.13
C THR A 394 -24.75 16.83 -14.73
N ILE A 395 -25.28 16.17 -13.70
CA ILE A 395 -25.17 16.64 -12.31
C ILE A 395 -23.71 16.64 -11.84
N ALA A 396 -22.94 15.60 -12.16
CA ALA A 396 -21.54 15.49 -11.79
C ALA A 396 -20.69 16.59 -12.45
N ASP A 397 -20.91 16.84 -13.74
CA ASP A 397 -20.25 17.90 -14.51
C ASP A 397 -20.64 19.29 -13.98
N LEU A 398 -21.93 19.51 -13.66
CA LEU A 398 -22.42 20.77 -13.08
C LEU A 398 -21.83 21.04 -11.70
N ARG A 399 -21.76 20.03 -10.81
CA ARG A 399 -21.09 20.16 -9.50
C ARG A 399 -19.60 20.45 -9.67
N GLY A 400 -18.95 19.78 -10.63
CA GLY A 400 -17.56 20.05 -11.00
C GLY A 400 -17.34 21.51 -11.38
N HIS A 401 -18.19 22.04 -12.25
CA HIS A 401 -18.15 23.43 -12.71
C HIS A 401 -18.42 24.43 -11.58
N LEU A 402 -19.42 24.20 -10.73
CA LEU A 402 -19.74 25.08 -9.60
C LEU A 402 -18.62 25.11 -8.55
N SER A 403 -17.93 23.99 -8.33
CA SER A 403 -16.81 23.93 -7.40
C SER A 403 -15.56 24.68 -7.88
N GLN A 404 -15.45 24.94 -9.18
CA GLN A 404 -14.35 25.70 -9.78
C GLN A 404 -14.58 27.22 -9.75
N HIS A 405 -15.83 27.68 -9.60
CA HIS A 405 -16.18 29.12 -9.56
C HIS A 405 -16.53 29.63 -8.15
N ALA A 406 -16.53 28.77 -7.14
CA ALA A 406 -16.76 29.12 -5.74
C ALA A 406 -15.46 29.33 -4.94
N GLY A 407 -14.32 29.53 -5.63
CA GLY A 407 -12.99 29.75 -5.05
C GLY A 407 -12.56 31.20 -5.10
#